data_AF-A0A950T4Z6-F1
#
_entry.id   AF-A0A950T4Z6-F1
#
_cell.length_a   1.000
_cell.length_b   1.000
_cell.length_c   1.000
_cell.angle_alpha   90.00
_cell.angle_beta   90.00
_cell.angle_gamma   90.00
#
_symmetry.space_group_name_H-M   'P 1'
#
loop_
_entity.id
_entity.type
_entity.pdbx_description
1 polymer ?
#
loop_
_entity_poly.entity_id
_entity_poly.type
_entity_poly.pdbx_seq_one_letter_code
_entity_poly.pdbx_strand_id
1 'polypeptide(L)'
;MRAQFIAVSQNAKTGPIPASIVERASCWPGCALYENGCYAETGALAMHWDRLSRGLAGESWSEFCAKVAALRPGRLWRYAQAGDLPGYGAKIDGILLEQLVEANSSKTVIAFTPSPSLAMILSLRRIGA
;
A
#
# COMPACT_ATOMS: atom_id res chain seq x y z
N MET A 1 6.69 -10.71 -0.54
CA MET A 1 6.41 -9.35 -1.00
C MET A 1 7.21 -8.33 -0.21
N ARG A 2 7.72 -7.29 -0.88
CA ARG A 2 8.32 -6.11 -0.25
C ARG A 2 7.36 -4.93 -0.24
N ALA A 3 7.43 -4.16 0.83
CA ALA A 3 6.77 -2.87 0.96
C ALA A 3 7.73 -1.86 1.56
N GLN A 4 7.40 -0.58 1.51
CA GLN A 4 8.16 0.45 2.20
C GLN A 4 7.20 1.27 3.04
N PHE A 5 7.43 1.29 4.36
CA PHE A 5 6.75 2.22 5.25
C PHE A 5 7.46 3.58 5.27
N ILE A 6 6.67 4.65 5.20
CA ILE A 6 7.13 6.04 5.27
C ILE A 6 6.43 6.67 6.47
N ALA A 7 7.19 6.92 7.55
CA ALA A 7 6.62 7.44 8.80
C ALA A 7 6.02 8.84 8.65
N VAL A 8 6.67 9.70 7.85
CA VAL A 8 6.21 11.06 7.53
C VAL A 8 6.39 11.29 6.03
N SER A 9 5.28 11.35 5.29
CA SER A 9 5.32 11.59 3.85
C SER A 9 5.72 13.04 3.55
N GLN A 10 6.59 13.21 2.55
CA GLN A 10 6.93 14.52 1.97
C GLN A 10 6.15 14.78 0.67
N ASN A 11 5.21 13.91 0.31
CA ASN A 11 4.36 14.10 -0.86
C ASN A 11 3.32 15.19 -0.58
N ALA A 12 3.40 16.30 -1.32
CA ALA A 12 2.47 17.43 -1.19
C ALA A 12 0.98 17.01 -1.31
N LYS A 13 0.67 15.95 -2.09
CA LYS A 13 -0.70 15.45 -2.27
C LYS A 13 -1.25 14.74 -1.03
N THR A 14 -0.38 14.08 -0.25
CA THR A 14 -0.81 13.36 0.96
C THR A 14 -0.67 14.21 2.21
N GLY A 15 0.18 15.24 2.17
CA GLY A 15 0.63 15.93 3.38
C GLY A 15 1.46 15.02 4.30
N PRO A 16 1.78 15.48 5.52
CA PRO A 16 2.69 14.81 6.45
C PRO A 16 2.02 13.67 7.23
N ILE A 17 1.30 12.78 6.54
CA ILE A 17 0.75 11.55 7.11
C ILE A 17 1.70 10.38 6.84
N PRO A 18 1.68 9.31 7.66
CA PRO A 18 2.36 8.07 7.30
C PRO A 18 1.80 7.52 6.00
N ALA A 19 2.66 6.90 5.21
CA ALA A 19 2.29 6.34 3.92
C ALA A 19 3.07 5.06 3.62
N SER A 20 2.71 4.36 2.54
CA SER A 20 3.49 3.24 2.05
C SER A 20 3.61 3.18 0.54
N ILE A 21 4.54 2.34 0.07
CA ILE A 21 4.72 1.93 -1.32
C ILE A 21 4.78 0.39 -1.30
N VAL A 22 4.12 -0.28 -2.23
CA VAL A 22 4.18 -1.75 -2.40
C VAL A 22 4.83 -2.05 -3.74
N GLU A 23 5.62 -3.12 -3.82
CA GLU A 23 6.37 -3.46 -5.03
C GLU A 23 5.47 -3.61 -6.27
N ARG A 24 6.00 -3.27 -7.46
CA ARG A 24 5.26 -3.23 -8.73
C ARG A 24 4.58 -4.55 -9.08
N ALA A 25 5.14 -5.67 -8.64
CA ALA A 25 4.55 -7.00 -8.87
C ALA A 25 3.14 -7.16 -8.29
N SER A 26 2.75 -6.32 -7.33
CA SER A 26 1.38 -6.24 -6.81
C SER A 26 0.36 -5.68 -7.80
N CYS A 27 0.78 -4.87 -8.78
CA CYS A 27 -0.16 -4.23 -9.70
C CYS A 27 -0.78 -5.21 -10.68
N TRP A 28 -2.10 -5.09 -10.87
CA TRP A 28 -2.83 -5.83 -11.90
C TRP A 28 -2.47 -5.32 -13.32
N PRO A 29 -1.94 -6.19 -14.21
CA PRO A 29 -1.54 -5.78 -15.57
C PRO A 29 -2.71 -5.32 -16.47
N GLY A 30 -3.95 -5.69 -16.14
CA GLY A 30 -5.12 -5.25 -16.91
C GLY A 30 -5.63 -3.85 -16.55
N CYS A 31 -4.97 -3.16 -15.61
CA CYS A 31 -5.33 -1.79 -15.26
C CYS A 31 -5.09 -0.86 -16.44
N ALA A 32 -6.09 -0.04 -16.79
CA ALA A 32 -6.02 0.87 -17.95
C ALA A 32 -4.89 1.91 -17.87
N LEU A 33 -4.36 2.15 -16.67
CA LEU A 33 -3.25 3.09 -16.42
C LEU A 33 -1.88 2.38 -16.31
N TYR A 34 -1.85 1.05 -16.15
CA TYR A 34 -0.60 0.31 -15.98
C TYR A 34 0.26 0.43 -17.25
N GLU A 35 1.49 0.94 -17.11
CA GLU A 35 2.39 1.26 -18.23
C GLU A 35 1.76 2.20 -19.28
N ASN A 36 0.71 2.94 -18.89
CA ASN A 36 -0.09 3.79 -19.75
C ASN A 36 -0.48 5.08 -19.04
N GLY A 37 0.47 5.67 -18.31
CA GLY A 37 0.29 6.96 -17.64
C GLY A 37 -0.15 6.86 -16.18
N CYS A 38 0.20 5.79 -15.48
CA CYS A 38 -0.05 5.68 -14.05
C CYS A 38 0.74 6.76 -13.28
N TYR A 39 0.09 7.40 -12.30
CA TYR A 39 0.74 8.40 -11.45
C TYR A 39 2.02 7.87 -10.78
N ALA A 40 2.02 6.59 -10.39
CA ALA A 40 3.16 5.94 -9.76
C ALA A 40 4.40 5.82 -10.66
N GLU A 41 4.24 6.01 -11.97
CA GLU A 41 5.31 5.92 -12.97
C GLU A 41 6.00 7.25 -13.23
N THR A 42 5.63 8.30 -12.49
CA THR A 42 6.14 9.66 -12.70
C THR A 42 6.99 10.18 -11.54
N GLY A 43 8.02 10.97 -11.87
CA GLY A 43 8.81 11.76 -10.92
C GLY A 43 9.51 10.96 -9.83
N ALA A 44 9.59 11.53 -8.62
CA ALA A 44 10.28 10.92 -7.48
C ALA A 44 9.63 9.61 -7.01
N LEU A 45 8.29 9.50 -7.12
CA LEU A 45 7.57 8.28 -6.75
C LEU A 45 8.01 7.11 -7.63
N ALA A 46 8.19 7.32 -8.94
CA ALA A 46 8.70 6.31 -9.87
C ALA A 46 10.07 5.77 -9.45
N MET A 47 10.99 6.66 -9.07
CA MET A 47 12.33 6.28 -8.61
C MET A 47 12.30 5.44 -7.34
N HIS A 48 11.48 5.83 -6.36
CA HIS A 48 11.31 5.05 -5.13
C HIS A 48 10.66 3.69 -5.40
N TRP A 49 9.66 3.67 -6.29
CA TRP A 49 8.95 2.46 -6.65
C TRP A 49 9.82 1.46 -7.43
N ASP A 50 10.67 1.93 -8.34
CA ASP A 50 11.66 1.09 -9.05
C ASP A 50 12.66 0.47 -8.07
N ARG A 51 13.24 1.28 -7.18
CA ARG A 51 14.19 0.79 -6.17
C ARG A 51 13.56 -0.27 -5.27
N LEU A 52 12.32 -0.05 -4.81
CA LEU A 52 11.59 -1.04 -4.03
C LEU A 52 11.37 -2.33 -4.82
N SER A 53 10.90 -2.21 -6.05
CA SER A 53 10.56 -3.36 -6.92
C SER A 53 11.76 -4.18 -7.34
N ARG A 54 12.96 -3.57 -7.37
CA ARG A 54 14.25 -4.24 -7.59
C ARG A 54 14.88 -4.81 -6.32
N GLY A 55 14.20 -4.71 -5.18
CA GLY A 55 14.71 -5.17 -3.89
C GLY A 55 15.81 -4.29 -3.29
N LEU A 56 16.08 -3.10 -3.85
CA LEU A 56 17.10 -2.16 -3.39
C LEU A 56 16.60 -1.24 -2.25
N ALA A 57 15.32 -1.34 -1.90
CA ALA A 57 14.68 -0.58 -0.83
C ALA A 57 13.53 -1.40 -0.22
N GLY A 58 12.89 -0.83 0.80
CA GLY A 58 11.78 -1.44 1.52
C GLY A 58 12.21 -2.50 2.52
N GLU A 59 11.20 -3.14 3.08
CA GLU A 59 11.25 -4.12 4.14
C GLU A 59 10.39 -5.34 3.75
N SER A 60 10.52 -6.42 4.51
CA SER A 60 9.62 -7.55 4.35
C SER A 60 8.18 -7.16 4.70
N TRP A 61 7.21 -7.91 4.17
CA TRP A 61 5.81 -7.66 4.47
C TRP A 61 5.48 -7.70 5.97
N SER A 62 6.10 -8.62 6.72
CA SER A 62 5.90 -8.72 8.17
C SER A 62 6.46 -7.52 8.93
N GLU A 63 7.65 -7.04 8.57
CA GLU A 63 8.24 -5.81 9.14
C GLU A 63 7.36 -4.59 8.84
N PHE A 64 6.86 -4.50 7.60
CA PHE A 64 5.92 -3.46 7.18
C PHE A 64 4.64 -3.49 8.03
N CYS A 65 4.01 -4.66 8.18
CA CYS A 65 2.83 -4.84 9.04
C CYS A 65 3.13 -4.47 10.50
N ALA A 66 4.31 -4.80 11.03
CA ALA A 66 4.69 -4.42 12.39
C ALA A 66 4.77 -2.89 12.56
N LYS A 67 5.32 -2.16 11.58
CA LYS A 67 5.34 -0.69 11.59
C LYS A 67 3.95 -0.08 11.49
N VAL A 68 3.07 -0.64 10.66
CA VAL A 68 1.66 -0.24 10.60
C VAL A 68 1.00 -0.48 11.96
N ALA A 69 1.19 -1.64 12.57
CA ALA A 69 0.64 -1.98 13.87
C ALA A 69 1.08 -1.02 14.98
N ALA A 70 2.32 -0.52 14.92
CA ALA A 70 2.90 0.44 15.85
C ALA A 70 2.37 1.88 15.71
N LEU A 71 1.57 2.18 14.69
CA LEU A 71 0.90 3.48 14.58
C LEU A 71 -0.04 3.69 15.77
N ARG A 72 -0.09 4.94 16.26
CA ARG A 72 -1.02 5.32 17.33
C ARG A 72 -2.47 5.01 16.91
N PRO A 73 -3.33 4.52 17.83
CA PRO A 73 -4.74 4.32 17.54
C PRO A 73 -5.40 5.59 16.95
N GLY A 74 -6.30 5.40 15.99
CA GLY A 74 -6.98 6.48 15.27
C GLY A 74 -6.09 7.24 14.26
N ARG A 75 -4.78 6.94 14.16
CA ARG A 75 -3.89 7.59 13.19
C ARG A 75 -4.38 7.36 11.77
N LEU A 76 -4.59 8.46 11.05
CA LEU A 76 -4.77 8.46 9.60
C LEU A 76 -3.45 8.14 8.91
N TRP A 77 -3.48 7.24 7.93
CA TRP A 77 -2.35 6.94 7.06
C TRP A 77 -2.80 6.52 5.65
N ARG A 78 -1.87 6.59 4.69
CA ARG A 78 -2.12 6.28 3.28
C ARG A 78 -1.47 4.96 2.89
N TYR A 79 -2.27 3.93 2.68
CA TYR A 79 -1.76 2.67 2.12
C TYR A 79 -1.48 2.83 0.62
N ALA A 80 -0.32 2.32 0.19
CA ALA A 80 0.12 2.15 -1.19
C ALA A 80 -0.09 3.40 -2.07
N GLN A 81 0.83 4.35 -1.98
CA GLN A 81 0.97 5.43 -2.96
C GLN A 81 1.34 4.91 -4.36
N ALA A 82 2.02 3.75 -4.40
CA ALA A 82 2.25 2.95 -5.59
C ALA A 82 2.17 1.46 -5.20
N GLY A 83 1.91 0.60 -6.20
CA GLY A 83 1.51 -0.79 -5.98
C GLY A 83 -0.01 -0.94 -5.79
N ASP A 84 -0.44 -2.15 -5.47
CA ASP A 84 -1.83 -2.51 -5.18
C ASP A 84 -1.90 -3.35 -3.88
N LEU A 85 -3.08 -3.92 -3.59
CA LEU A 85 -3.29 -4.90 -2.52
C LEU A 85 -2.24 -6.03 -2.58
N PRO A 86 -1.89 -6.63 -1.43
CA PRO A 86 -0.84 -7.64 -1.39
C PRO A 86 -1.21 -8.85 -2.23
N GLY A 87 -0.26 -9.31 -3.03
CA GLY A 87 -0.49 -10.31 -4.06
C GLY A 87 0.44 -10.12 -5.25
N TYR A 88 0.18 -10.87 -6.32
CA TYR A 88 0.92 -10.76 -7.57
C TYR A 88 -0.05 -10.67 -8.74
N GLY A 89 0.03 -9.57 -9.48
CA GLY A 89 -0.86 -9.28 -10.60
C GLY A 89 -2.34 -9.19 -10.19
N ALA A 90 -3.20 -9.99 -10.82
CA ALA A 90 -4.63 -10.02 -10.51
C ALA A 90 -4.97 -10.76 -9.21
N LYS A 91 -4.02 -11.51 -8.64
CA LYS A 91 -4.27 -12.42 -7.52
C LYS A 91 -3.89 -11.76 -6.20
N ILE A 92 -4.89 -11.51 -5.36
CA ILE A 92 -4.69 -11.09 -3.97
C ILE A 92 -4.23 -12.30 -3.15
N ASP A 93 -3.20 -12.08 -2.34
CA ASP A 93 -2.76 -13.05 -1.33
C ASP A 93 -3.56 -12.83 -0.04
N GLY A 94 -4.46 -13.76 0.26
CA GLY A 94 -5.36 -13.66 1.42
C GLY A 94 -4.63 -13.62 2.76
N ILE A 95 -3.49 -14.32 2.88
CA ILE A 95 -2.72 -14.36 4.13
C ILE A 95 -2.06 -13.00 4.37
N LEU A 96 -1.43 -12.44 3.33
CA LEU A 96 -0.80 -11.13 3.43
C LEU A 96 -1.82 -10.01 3.64
N LEU A 97 -3.00 -10.12 3.03
CA LEU A 97 -4.11 -9.19 3.26
C LEU A 97 -4.60 -9.25 4.70
N GLU A 98 -4.83 -10.44 5.26
CA GLU A 98 -5.26 -10.61 6.64
C GLU A 98 -4.25 -10.01 7.63
N GLN A 99 -2.95 -10.21 7.40
CA GLN A 99 -1.88 -9.58 8.20
C GLN A 99 -1.96 -8.04 8.19
N LEU A 100 -2.29 -7.44 7.04
CA LEU A 100 -2.48 -6.00 6.92
C LEU A 100 -3.76 -5.54 7.63
N VAL A 101 -4.85 -6.29 7.50
CA VAL A 101 -6.13 -6.00 8.19
C VAL A 101 -5.92 -6.00 9.71
N GLU A 102 -5.23 -7.00 10.24
CA GLU A 102 -4.95 -7.12 11.67
C GLU A 102 -4.03 -5.98 12.15
N ALA A 103 -2.95 -5.69 11.42
CA ALA A 103 -2.07 -4.57 11.73
C ALA A 103 -2.82 -3.22 11.74
N ASN A 104 -3.82 -3.06 10.88
CA ASN A 104 -4.61 -1.84 10.74
C ASN A 104 -5.81 -1.75 11.70
N SER A 105 -6.12 -2.78 12.50
CA SER A 105 -7.39 -2.92 13.25
C SER A 105 -7.87 -1.70 14.06
N SER A 106 -6.96 -0.83 14.50
CA SER A 106 -7.25 0.39 15.28
C SER A 106 -6.87 1.71 14.58
N LYS A 107 -6.61 1.70 13.27
CA LYS A 107 -6.12 2.86 12.49
C LYS A 107 -7.14 3.26 11.42
N THR A 108 -7.03 4.49 10.93
CA THR A 108 -7.80 4.95 9.77
C THR A 108 -6.90 4.90 8.54
N VAL A 109 -7.26 4.10 7.54
CA VAL A 109 -6.46 3.92 6.32
C VAL A 109 -7.20 4.43 5.10
N ILE A 110 -6.48 5.15 4.23
CA ILE A 110 -6.92 5.46 2.88
C ILE A 110 -6.22 4.48 1.93
N ALA A 111 -6.98 3.63 1.24
CA ALA A 111 -6.49 2.66 0.26
C ALA A 111 -7.27 2.82 -1.05
N PHE A 112 -6.60 2.61 -2.20
CA PHE A 112 -7.25 2.56 -3.52
C PHE A 112 -6.75 1.31 -4.23
N THR A 113 -7.64 0.58 -4.91
CA THR A 113 -7.30 -0.57 -5.74
C THR A 113 -7.99 -0.44 -7.10
N PRO A 114 -7.23 -0.47 -8.22
CA PRO A 114 -7.81 -0.52 -9.56
C PRO A 114 -8.20 -1.94 -9.99
N SER A 115 -7.85 -2.98 -9.21
CA SER A 115 -8.17 -4.35 -9.55
C SER A 115 -9.68 -4.61 -9.52
N PRO A 116 -10.25 -5.26 -10.55
CA PRO A 116 -11.69 -5.56 -10.63
C PRO A 116 -12.13 -6.58 -9.57
N SER A 117 -11.19 -7.26 -8.90
CA SER A 117 -11.46 -8.31 -7.93
C SER A 117 -12.09 -7.82 -6.62
N LEU A 118 -12.23 -6.51 -6.38
CA LEU A 118 -13.04 -5.99 -5.28
C LEU A 118 -13.34 -4.50 -5.48
N ALA A 119 -14.58 -4.17 -5.86
CA ALA A 119 -15.15 -2.86 -5.58
C ALA A 119 -15.30 -2.70 -4.05
N MET A 120 -14.20 -2.51 -3.35
CA MET A 120 -14.17 -2.24 -1.92
C MET A 120 -13.41 -0.95 -1.72
N ILE A 121 -14.17 0.15 -1.60
CA ILE A 121 -13.82 1.19 -0.65
C ILE A 121 -13.86 0.49 0.72
N LEU A 122 -12.79 -0.23 1.04
CA LEU A 122 -12.57 -0.83 2.34
C LEU A 122 -12.28 0.32 3.29
N SER A 123 -13.35 0.91 3.80
CA SER A 123 -13.32 1.42 5.17
C SER A 123 -12.96 0.21 6.03
N LEU A 124 -11.67 -0.04 6.26
CA LEU A 124 -11.15 -1.03 7.20
C LEU A 124 -11.49 -0.59 8.63
N ARG A 125 -12.79 -0.54 8.94
CA ARG A 125 -13.35 -0.55 10.27
C ARG A 125 -13.70 -2.01 10.56
N ARG A 126 -13.04 -2.63 11.53
CA ARG A 126 -13.79 -3.50 12.44
C ARG A 126 -14.78 -2.56 13.13
N ILE A 127 -16.04 -2.60 12.72
CA ILE A 127 -17.12 -2.18 13.61
C ILE A 127 -16.99 -3.15 14.78
N GLY A 128 -16.71 -2.61 15.96
CA GLY A 128 -16.47 -3.39 17.16
C GLY A 128 -17.59 -4.38 17.44
N ALA A 129 -17.18 -5.54 17.93
CA ALA A 129 -17.88 -6.28 18.97
C ALA A 129 -16.84 -6.57 20.05
#